data_AF-N9DZX7-F1
#
_entry.id   AF-N9DZX7-F1
#
_cell.length_a   1.000
_cell.length_b   1.000
_cell.length_c   1.000
_cell.angle_alpha   90.00
_cell.angle_beta   90.00
_cell.angle_gamma   90.00
#
_symmetry.space_group_name_H-M   'P 1'
#
loop_
_entity.id
_entity.type
_entity.pdbx_description
1 polymer ?
#
loop_
_entity_poly.entity_id
_entity_poly.type
_entity_poly.pdbx_seq_one_letter_code
_entity_poly.pdbx_strand_id
1 'polypeptide(L)'
;MIGAVFRSDNQSIKVTALNEFLLLDGHFSHQMIRKELQDIGHPSSVVIIFKILEQDFKRFKYTASDDGAIAKWFSHALADIGTDEAFELLRKYAKSENREIANEMQYRLRRIAEDNSSRNQPPNKNKINIFKRFLSFMQKL
;
A
#
# COMPACT_ATOMS: atom_id res chain seq x y z
N MET A 1 5.29 4.82 -24.59
CA MET A 1 6.04 3.67 -24.02
C MET A 1 5.35 3.08 -22.79
N ILE A 2 5.15 3.85 -21.71
CA ILE A 2 4.51 3.38 -20.46
C ILE A 2 3.11 2.77 -20.68
N GLY A 3 2.27 3.37 -21.54
CA GLY A 3 0.93 2.84 -21.81
C GLY A 3 0.89 1.41 -22.38
N ALA A 4 1.96 0.96 -23.07
CA ALA A 4 2.04 -0.42 -23.55
C ALA A 4 2.32 -1.41 -22.40
N VAL A 5 3.10 -1.01 -21.39
CA VAL A 5 3.40 -1.82 -20.20
C VAL A 5 2.12 -2.10 -19.41
N PHE A 6 1.26 -1.10 -19.23
CA PHE A 6 -0.02 -1.27 -18.53
C PHE A 6 -0.94 -2.32 -19.16
N ARG A 7 -0.83 -2.53 -20.48
CA ARG A 7 -1.62 -3.50 -21.25
C ARG A 7 -0.93 -4.86 -21.43
N SER A 8 0.24 -5.07 -20.83
CA SER A 8 0.93 -6.35 -20.92
C SER A 8 0.20 -7.42 -20.12
N ASP A 9 -0.20 -8.50 -20.79
CA ASP A 9 -0.79 -9.69 -20.14
C ASP A 9 0.26 -10.53 -19.42
N ASN A 10 1.54 -10.37 -19.77
CA ASN A 10 2.64 -11.00 -19.02
C ASN A 10 2.94 -10.19 -17.75
N GLN A 11 2.49 -10.72 -16.61
CA GLN A 11 2.63 -10.07 -15.31
C GLN A 11 4.10 -9.86 -14.91
N SER A 12 4.99 -10.82 -15.18
CA SER A 12 6.41 -10.68 -14.82
C SER A 12 7.06 -9.53 -15.60
N ILE A 13 6.83 -9.44 -16.90
CA ILE A 13 7.34 -8.34 -17.73
C ILE A 13 6.75 -7.01 -17.25
N LYS A 14 5.45 -6.99 -16.96
CA LYS A 14 4.75 -5.80 -16.46
C LYS A 14 5.36 -5.30 -15.15
N VAL A 15 5.52 -6.17 -14.16
CA VAL A 15 6.10 -5.83 -12.85
C VAL A 15 7.53 -5.32 -13.00
N THR A 16 8.37 -5.99 -13.78
CA THR A 16 9.76 -5.55 -14.01
C THR A 16 9.80 -4.15 -14.61
N ALA A 17 9.06 -3.92 -15.71
CA ALA A 17 9.06 -2.63 -16.38
C ALA A 17 8.45 -1.51 -15.52
N LEU A 18 7.37 -1.78 -14.77
CA LEU A 18 6.78 -0.80 -13.86
C LEU A 18 7.73 -0.44 -12.71
N ASN A 19 8.45 -1.42 -12.16
CA ASN A 19 9.47 -1.18 -11.14
C ASN A 19 10.61 -0.30 -11.68
N GLU A 20 11.04 -0.52 -12.92
CA GLU A 20 12.03 0.35 -13.59
C GLU A 20 11.48 1.77 -13.78
N PHE A 21 10.28 1.92 -14.35
CA PHE A 21 9.67 3.24 -14.54
C PHE A 21 9.44 3.98 -13.22
N LEU A 22 9.10 3.28 -12.14
CA LEU A 22 8.94 3.94 -10.84
C LEU A 22 10.23 4.62 -10.34
N LEU A 23 11.40 4.18 -10.82
CA LEU A 23 12.70 4.78 -10.50
C LEU A 23 13.14 5.85 -11.50
N LEU A 24 12.46 6.03 -12.64
CA LEU A 24 12.87 6.95 -13.69
C LEU A 24 12.18 8.31 -13.58
N ASP A 25 12.94 9.37 -13.82
CA ASP A 25 12.40 10.72 -13.96
C ASP A 25 11.89 10.98 -15.39
N GLY A 26 11.29 12.16 -15.60
CA GLY A 26 10.83 12.58 -16.92
C GLY A 26 9.43 12.11 -17.30
N HIS A 27 8.66 11.58 -16.34
CA HIS A 27 7.25 11.26 -16.53
C HIS A 27 6.37 11.55 -15.31
N PHE A 28 5.07 11.68 -15.55
CA PHE A 28 4.09 12.08 -14.53
C PHE A 28 3.21 10.92 -14.03
N SER A 29 3.68 9.67 -14.21
CA SER A 29 2.86 8.47 -13.97
C SER A 29 3.16 7.73 -12.67
N HIS A 30 4.03 8.26 -11.79
CA HIS A 30 4.52 7.52 -10.62
C HIS A 30 3.39 7.07 -9.67
N GLN A 31 2.37 7.90 -9.46
CA GLN A 31 1.24 7.51 -8.62
C GLN A 31 0.44 6.34 -9.22
N MET A 32 0.20 6.36 -10.54
CA MET A 32 -0.48 5.28 -11.25
C MET A 32 0.35 4.00 -11.25
N ILE A 33 1.66 4.11 -11.53
CA ILE A 33 2.60 2.98 -11.51
C ILE A 33 2.63 2.34 -10.12
N ARG A 34 2.76 3.15 -9.06
CA ARG A 34 2.74 2.67 -7.68
C ARG A 34 1.43 1.96 -7.36
N LYS A 35 0.28 2.51 -7.77
CA LYS A 35 -1.03 1.88 -7.53
C LYS A 35 -1.14 0.53 -8.22
N GLU A 36 -0.69 0.42 -9.46
CA GLU A 36 -0.67 -0.85 -10.19
C GLU A 36 0.23 -1.89 -9.52
N LEU A 37 1.44 -1.49 -9.09
CA LEU A 37 2.36 -2.37 -8.36
C LEU A 37 1.79 -2.80 -7.00
N GLN A 38 1.08 -1.91 -6.30
CA GLN A 38 0.35 -2.22 -5.08
C GLN A 38 -0.74 -3.26 -5.33
N ASP A 39 -1.54 -3.10 -6.39
CA ASP A 39 -2.62 -4.04 -6.71
C ASP A 39 -2.09 -5.42 -7.12
N ILE A 40 -0.93 -5.45 -7.79
CA ILE A 40 -0.24 -6.68 -8.13
C ILE A 40 0.38 -7.34 -6.88
N GLY A 41 0.90 -6.55 -5.94
CA GLY A 41 1.46 -7.05 -4.68
C GLY A 41 2.75 -7.85 -4.82
N HIS A 42 3.52 -7.68 -5.91
CA HIS A 42 4.68 -8.53 -6.16
C HIS A 42 5.86 -8.19 -5.21
N PRO A 43 6.50 -9.17 -4.55
CA PRO A 43 7.59 -8.93 -3.58
C PRO A 43 8.78 -8.14 -4.12
N SER A 44 9.07 -8.25 -5.43
CA SER A 44 10.18 -7.50 -6.03
C SER A 44 10.02 -5.98 -5.94
N SER A 45 8.80 -5.47 -5.72
CA SER A 45 8.57 -4.04 -5.56
C SER A 45 9.07 -3.49 -4.21
N VAL A 46 9.31 -4.35 -3.21
CA VAL A 46 9.80 -3.92 -1.89
C VAL A 46 11.16 -3.24 -1.99
N VAL A 47 12.12 -3.84 -2.70
CA VAL A 47 13.47 -3.26 -2.88
C VAL A 47 13.43 -1.95 -3.68
N ILE A 48 12.45 -1.80 -4.56
CA ILE A 48 12.27 -0.60 -5.38
C ILE A 48 11.69 0.53 -4.53
N ILE A 49 10.66 0.23 -3.74
CA ILE A 49 10.09 1.17 -2.76
C ILE A 49 11.16 1.61 -1.75
N PHE A 50 12.00 0.69 -1.27
CA PHE A 50 13.15 1.02 -0.43
C PHE A 50 14.05 2.08 -1.09
N LYS A 51 14.47 1.85 -2.34
CA LYS A 51 15.31 2.81 -3.08
C LYS A 51 14.66 4.19 -3.21
N ILE A 52 13.34 4.26 -3.32
CA ILE A 52 12.60 5.53 -3.41
C ILE A 52 12.55 6.23 -2.06
N LEU A 53 12.31 5.50 -0.97
CA LEU A 53 12.25 6.07 0.38
C LEU A 53 13.61 6.55 0.91
N GLU A 54 14.72 6.05 0.35
CA GLU A 54 16.08 6.58 0.62
C GLU A 54 16.40 7.85 -0.17
N GLN A 55 15.59 8.21 -1.17
CA GLN A 55 15.76 9.45 -1.93
C GLN A 55 14.96 10.59 -1.30
N ASP A 56 15.37 11.83 -1.58
CA ASP A 56 14.46 12.95 -1.35
C ASP A 56 13.28 12.88 -2.33
N PHE A 57 12.11 13.34 -1.89
CA PHE A 57 10.90 13.30 -2.70
C PHE A 57 10.80 14.48 -3.68
N LYS A 58 11.85 15.29 -3.87
CA LYS A 58 11.82 16.45 -4.78
C LYS A 58 11.52 16.04 -6.21
N ARG A 59 11.90 14.83 -6.60
CA ARG A 59 11.57 14.25 -7.91
C ARG A 59 10.06 14.12 -8.18
N PHE A 60 9.25 14.09 -7.13
CA PHE A 60 7.79 14.08 -7.22
C PHE A 60 7.17 15.48 -7.18
N LYS A 61 7.94 16.58 -7.20
CA LYS A 61 7.40 17.94 -7.08
C LYS A 61 6.26 18.27 -8.04
N TYR A 62 6.21 17.64 -9.21
CA TYR A 62 5.13 17.80 -10.18
C TYR A 62 3.75 17.37 -9.66
N THR A 63 3.69 16.55 -8.60
CA THR A 63 2.44 16.12 -7.97
C THR A 63 1.87 17.18 -7.02
N ALA A 64 2.62 18.25 -6.74
CA ALA A 64 2.32 19.24 -5.70
C ALA A 64 1.99 18.61 -4.33
N SER A 65 2.49 17.40 -4.09
CA SER A 65 2.31 16.66 -2.85
C SER A 65 3.45 16.94 -1.90
N ASP A 66 3.12 16.98 -0.61
CA ASP A 66 4.11 16.97 0.46
C ASP A 66 4.69 15.56 0.66
N ASP A 67 5.69 15.46 1.55
CA ASP A 67 6.38 14.21 1.77
C ASP A 67 5.45 13.18 2.41
N GLY A 68 4.53 13.62 3.26
CA GLY A 68 3.50 12.79 3.89
C GLY A 68 2.57 12.15 2.87
N ALA A 69 2.02 12.92 1.92
CA ALA A 69 1.15 12.37 0.89
C ALA A 69 1.86 11.31 0.03
N ILE A 70 3.15 11.53 -0.29
CA ILE A 70 3.96 10.55 -1.03
C ILE A 70 4.30 9.35 -0.13
N ALA A 71 4.65 9.54 1.13
CA ALA A 71 4.93 8.46 2.07
C ALA A 71 3.70 7.57 2.29
N LYS A 72 2.50 8.17 2.35
CA LYS A 72 1.23 7.46 2.44
C LYS A 72 1.04 6.51 1.27
N TRP A 73 1.47 6.90 0.07
CA TRP A 73 1.41 6.03 -1.10
C TRP A 73 2.21 4.75 -0.88
N PHE A 74 3.45 4.90 -0.48
CA PHE A 74 4.34 3.76 -0.28
C PHE A 74 4.00 2.96 0.97
N SER A 75 3.46 3.57 2.03
CA SER A 75 3.02 2.85 3.22
C SER A 75 1.85 1.91 2.91
N HIS A 76 0.89 2.35 2.08
CA HIS A 76 -0.17 1.49 1.56
C HIS A 76 0.38 0.35 0.69
N ALA A 77 1.28 0.64 -0.24
CA ALA A 77 1.85 -0.39 -1.13
C ALA A 77 2.61 -1.47 -0.35
N LEU A 78 3.45 -1.08 0.62
CA LEU A 78 4.18 -2.04 1.47
C LEU A 78 3.23 -2.92 2.28
N ALA A 79 2.16 -2.34 2.83
CA ALA A 79 1.18 -3.09 3.60
C ALA A 79 0.41 -4.12 2.76
N ASP A 80 0.05 -3.76 1.53
CA ASP A 80 -0.69 -4.65 0.63
C ASP A 80 0.22 -5.74 0.02
N ILE A 81 1.52 -5.45 -0.18
CA ILE A 81 2.53 -6.46 -0.53
C ILE A 81 2.71 -7.47 0.62
N GLY A 82 2.78 -6.99 1.86
CA GLY A 82 2.60 -7.80 3.06
C GLY A 82 3.68 -8.87 3.35
N THR A 83 4.86 -8.80 2.71
CA THR A 83 5.99 -9.67 3.08
C THR A 83 6.67 -9.18 4.36
N ASP A 84 7.47 -10.04 5.00
CA ASP A 84 8.25 -9.67 6.18
C ASP A 84 9.17 -8.48 5.89
N GLU A 85 9.83 -8.46 4.73
CA GLU A 85 10.67 -7.34 4.31
C GLU A 85 9.87 -6.05 4.15
N ALA A 86 8.63 -6.13 3.64
CA ALA A 86 7.77 -4.96 3.53
C ALA A 86 7.40 -4.39 4.91
N PHE A 87 7.10 -5.26 5.88
CA PHE A 87 6.85 -4.85 7.26
C PHE A 87 8.10 -4.31 7.95
N GLU A 88 9.27 -4.87 7.68
CA GLU A 88 10.53 -4.33 8.19
C GLU A 88 10.81 -2.94 7.63
N LEU A 89 10.51 -2.67 6.35
CA LEU A 89 10.60 -1.31 5.82
C LEU A 89 9.60 -0.35 6.49
N LEU A 90 8.34 -0.76 6.70
CA LEU A 90 7.38 0.04 7.46
C LEU A 90 7.92 0.38 8.86
N ARG A 91 8.51 -0.60 9.57
CA ARG A 91 9.12 -0.41 10.90
C ARG A 91 10.36 0.47 10.87
N LYS A 92 11.22 0.33 9.85
CA LYS A 92 12.40 1.17 9.65
C LYS A 92 11.99 2.63 9.48
N TYR A 93 11.10 2.93 8.53
CA TYR A 93 10.74 4.31 8.20
C TYR A 93 9.74 4.93 9.19
N ALA A 94 9.07 4.15 10.02
CA ALA A 94 8.36 4.67 11.20
C ALA A 94 9.28 5.40 12.20
N LYS A 95 10.60 5.26 12.07
CA LYS A 95 11.63 5.95 12.86
C LYS A 95 12.41 6.98 12.04
N SER A 96 11.91 7.38 10.87
CA SER A 96 12.59 8.36 10.00
C SER A 96 12.72 9.72 10.70
N GLU A 97 13.82 10.43 10.42
CA GLU A 97 14.00 11.83 10.84
C GLU A 97 13.02 12.77 10.13
N ASN A 98 12.59 12.39 8.91
CA ASN A 98 11.49 13.06 8.23
C ASN A 98 10.18 12.67 8.91
N ARG A 99 9.63 13.61 9.69
CA ARG A 99 8.43 13.40 10.51
C ARG A 99 7.20 13.04 9.68
N GLU A 100 7.07 13.57 8.46
CA GLU A 100 5.93 13.26 7.60
C GLU A 100 5.95 11.79 7.16
N ILE A 101 7.13 11.30 6.78
CA ILE A 101 7.34 9.88 6.48
C ILE A 101 7.06 9.02 7.72
N ALA A 102 7.68 9.37 8.85
CA ALA A 102 7.53 8.59 10.09
C ALA A 102 6.07 8.47 10.52
N ASN A 103 5.30 9.56 10.48
CA ASN A 103 3.90 9.59 10.86
C ASN A 103 3.05 8.64 10.00
N GLU A 104 3.24 8.63 8.68
CA GLU A 104 2.46 7.78 7.77
C GLU A 104 2.78 6.29 7.95
N MET A 105 4.06 5.96 8.19
CA MET A 105 4.48 4.58 8.45
C MET A 105 3.96 4.08 9.81
N GLN A 106 4.02 4.91 10.85
CA GLN A 106 3.44 4.61 12.17
C GLN A 106 1.92 4.44 12.09
N TYR A 107 1.23 5.33 11.37
CA TYR A 107 -0.20 5.23 11.13
C TYR A 107 -0.54 3.89 10.49
N ARG A 108 0.21 3.50 9.44
CA ARG A 108 -0.01 2.24 8.72
C ARG A 108 0.16 1.03 9.64
N LEU A 109 1.25 0.96 10.38
CA LEU A 109 1.52 -0.14 11.32
C LEU A 109 0.41 -0.28 12.37
N ARG A 110 -0.06 0.84 12.92
CA ARG A 110 -1.17 0.84 13.88
C ARG A 110 -2.44 0.26 13.28
N ARG A 111 -2.83 0.70 12.07
CA ARG A 111 -4.02 0.20 11.37
C ARG A 111 -3.95 -1.30 11.12
N ILE A 112 -2.78 -1.81 10.72
CA ILE A 112 -2.57 -3.25 10.49
C ILE A 112 -2.71 -4.04 11.81
N ALA A 113 -2.17 -3.52 12.91
CA ALA A 113 -2.31 -4.15 14.23
C ALA A 113 -3.77 -4.18 14.72
N GLU A 114 -4.52 -3.08 14.52
CA GLU A 114 -5.95 -3.00 14.82
C GLU A 114 -6.77 -4.01 14.00
N ASP A 115 -6.51 -4.09 12.69
CA ASP A 115 -7.21 -4.98 11.79
C ASP A 115 -6.93 -6.46 12.12
N ASN A 116 -5.67 -6.82 12.42
CA ASN A 116 -5.30 -8.18 12.86
C ASN A 116 -5.95 -8.55 14.20
N SER A 117 -6.03 -7.61 15.14
CA SER A 117 -6.70 -7.81 16.42
C SER A 117 -8.20 -8.05 16.23
N SER A 118 -8.83 -7.35 15.27
CA SER A 118 -10.26 -7.52 14.97
C SER A 118 -10.59 -8.87 14.29
N ARG A 119 -9.70 -9.38 13.42
CA ARG A 119 -9.86 -10.69 12.77
C ARG A 119 -9.72 -11.86 13.73
N ASN A 120 -8.91 -11.70 14.78
CA ASN A 120 -8.65 -12.73 15.79
C ASN A 120 -9.66 -12.73 16.95
N GLN A 121 -10.67 -11.84 16.93
CA GLN A 121 -11.76 -11.89 17.91
C GLN A 121 -12.82 -12.93 17.52
N PRO A 122 -13.29 -13.78 18.45
CA PRO A 122 -14.42 -14.66 18.19
C PRO A 122 -15.64 -13.79 17.82
N PRO A 123 -16.49 -14.25 16.89
CA PRO A 123 -17.55 -13.42 16.35
C PRO A 123 -18.47 -12.95 17.49
N ASN A 124 -18.68 -11.64 17.55
CA ASN A 124 -19.44 -11.02 18.62
C ASN A 124 -20.87 -11.60 18.65
N LYS A 125 -21.19 -12.34 19.73
CA LYS A 125 -22.49 -13.01 19.92
C LYS A 125 -23.67 -12.05 19.75
N ASN A 126 -23.52 -10.77 20.09
CA ASN A 126 -24.58 -9.77 19.92
C ASN A 126 -24.83 -9.42 18.44
N LYS A 127 -23.78 -9.33 17.62
CA LYS A 127 -23.92 -9.10 16.17
C LYS A 127 -24.56 -10.31 15.47
N ILE A 128 -24.17 -11.53 15.88
CA ILE A 128 -24.77 -12.78 15.35
C ILE A 128 -26.26 -12.82 15.68
N ASN A 129 -26.65 -12.47 16.90
CA ASN A 129 -28.05 -12.48 17.32
C ASN A 129 -28.90 -11.45 16.55
N ILE A 130 -28.36 -10.26 16.28
CA ILE A 130 -29.06 -9.23 15.48
C ILE A 130 -29.23 -9.69 14.03
N PHE A 131 -28.19 -10.25 13.43
CA PHE A 131 -28.25 -10.74 12.05
C PHE A 131 -29.20 -11.92 11.90
N LYS A 132 -29.20 -12.86 12.86
CA LYS A 132 -30.18 -13.97 12.92
C LYS A 132 -31.61 -13.45 13.07
N ARG A 133 -31.82 -12.44 13.90
CA ARG A 133 -33.15 -11.83 14.12
C ARG A 133 -33.65 -11.14 12.84
N PHE A 134 -32.77 -10.43 12.14
CA PHE A 134 -33.05 -9.82 10.85
C PHE A 134 -33.38 -10.87 9.77
N LEU A 135 -32.59 -11.95 9.65
CA LEU A 135 -32.89 -13.04 8.71
C LEU A 135 -34.24 -13.70 9.01
N SER A 136 -34.56 -13.94 10.28
CA SER A 136 -35.84 -14.56 10.66
C SER A 136 -37.05 -13.67 10.34
N PHE A 137 -36.84 -12.35 10.31
CA PHE A 137 -37.87 -11.39 9.94
C PHE A 137 -38.12 -11.40 8.42
N MET A 138 -37.04 -11.47 7.63
CA MET A 138 -37.12 -11.55 6.17
C MET A 138 -37.73 -12.87 5.66
N GLN A 139 -37.60 -13.97 6.41
CA GLN A 139 -38.20 -15.26 6.05
C GLN A 139 -39.70 -15.37 6.37
N LYS A 140 -40.28 -14.37 7.07
CA LYS A 140 -41.71 -14.32 7.42
C LYS A 140 -42.51 -13.34 6.55
N LEU A 141 -41.86 -12.70 5.58
CA LEU A 141 -42.46 -11.89 4.51
C LEU A 141 -42.58 -12.75 3.25
#